data_AF-A0A351KGV7-F1
#
_entry.id   AF-A0A351KGV7-F1
#
_cell.length_a   1.000
_cell.length_b   1.000
_cell.length_c   1.000
_cell.angle_alpha   90.00
_cell.angle_beta   90.00
_cell.angle_gamma   90.00
#
_symmetry.space_group_name_H-M   'P 1'
#
loop_
_entity.id
_entity.type
_entity.pdbx_description
1 polymer ?
#
loop_
_entity_poly.entity_id
_entity_poly.type
_entity_poly.pdbx_seq_one_letter_code
_entity_poly.pdbx_strand_id
1 'polypeptide(L)'
;MAVLRKQEINHDEIINYTNSRLLEIDSSIEKIVHIEHQELASQEISIGNCISSLRLISSWDWKELFENLSSVEKILIQDPSNIYIYQDFETKNHYRKELQKLSKKYGVSETYAALKSLECAKKNTEDNSGYPSNHVGYYIYGRGKHILVNKITGKKQKENFTPPLFYYIYPILILSFLISYFLSLYIYNVEGKTVYAVLTFILAFIPAADVSISIINNIALKITPPDFLPKLELKDGIPS
;
A
#
# COMPACT_ATOMS: atom_id res chain seq x y z
N MET A 1 -17.38 -22.33 -62.53
CA MET A 1 -16.08 -22.19 -61.85
C MET A 1 -15.70 -20.72 -61.87
N ALA A 2 -15.48 -20.14 -60.69
CA ALA A 2 -14.69 -18.93 -60.43
C ALA A 2 -15.03 -17.70 -61.30
N VAL A 3 -16.05 -16.90 -60.99
CA VAL A 3 -16.11 -15.97 -59.84
C VAL A 3 -14.83 -15.11 -59.76
N LEU A 4 -15.00 -13.82 -60.06
CA LEU A 4 -14.12 -12.69 -59.73
C LEU A 4 -12.77 -12.62 -60.46
N ARG A 5 -12.79 -12.49 -61.80
CA ARG A 5 -11.67 -11.86 -62.52
C ARG A 5 -11.81 -10.34 -62.33
N LYS A 6 -11.03 -9.81 -61.38
CA LYS A 6 -10.82 -8.39 -61.04
C LYS A 6 -11.30 -7.43 -62.14
N GLN A 7 -12.36 -6.68 -61.85
CA GLN A 7 -12.53 -5.36 -62.45
C GLN A 7 -11.25 -4.58 -62.10
N GLU A 8 -10.37 -4.38 -63.08
CA GLU A 8 -9.38 -3.32 -63.00
C GLU A 8 -10.18 -2.03 -62.90
N ILE A 9 -10.29 -1.53 -61.67
CA ILE A 9 -10.81 -0.21 -61.39
C ILE A 9 -10.00 0.73 -62.26
N ASN A 10 -10.65 1.36 -63.24
CA ASN A 10 -10.01 2.29 -64.17
C ASN A 10 -9.61 3.55 -63.38
N HIS A 11 -8.44 3.50 -62.74
CA HIS A 11 -7.99 4.51 -61.78
C HIS A 11 -7.97 5.91 -62.38
N ASP A 12 -7.64 6.02 -63.67
CA ASP A 12 -7.60 7.30 -64.40
C ASP A 12 -8.99 7.94 -64.52
N GLU A 13 -10.04 7.14 -64.68
CA GLU A 13 -11.41 7.63 -64.79
C GLU A 13 -11.93 8.16 -63.45
N ILE A 14 -11.56 7.49 -62.36
CA ILE A 14 -11.91 7.93 -60.99
C ILE A 14 -11.12 9.17 -60.60
N ILE A 15 -9.82 9.24 -60.92
CA ILE A 15 -8.98 10.42 -60.67
C ILE A 15 -9.52 11.62 -61.46
N ASN A 16 -9.87 11.44 -62.73
CA ASN A 16 -10.43 12.53 -63.53
C ASN A 16 -11.82 12.96 -63.01
N TYR A 17 -12.68 12.02 -62.62
CA TYR A 17 -13.99 12.35 -62.03
C TYR A 17 -13.82 13.12 -60.71
N THR A 18 -12.96 12.64 -59.81
CA THR A 18 -12.71 13.31 -58.52
C THR A 18 -12.05 14.67 -58.70
N ASN A 19 -11.13 14.82 -59.65
CA ASN A 19 -10.50 16.11 -59.94
C ASN A 19 -11.52 17.11 -60.51
N SER A 20 -12.40 16.65 -61.41
CA SER A 20 -13.45 17.50 -61.98
C SER A 20 -14.43 18.03 -60.91
N ARG A 21 -14.78 17.20 -59.92
CA ARG A 21 -15.59 17.61 -58.76
C ARG A 21 -14.86 18.54 -57.81
N LEU A 22 -13.55 18.40 -57.66
CA LEU A 22 -12.74 19.26 -56.80
C LEU A 22 -12.50 20.65 -57.43
N LEU A 23 -12.40 20.70 -58.76
CA LEU A 23 -12.32 21.95 -59.52
C LEU A 23 -13.61 22.79 -59.38
N GLU A 24 -14.79 22.17 -59.19
CA GLU A 24 -16.04 22.88 -58.87
C GLU A 24 -15.98 23.64 -57.53
N ILE A 25 -15.02 23.30 -56.65
CA ILE A 25 -14.81 23.90 -55.31
C ILE A 25 -13.43 24.63 -55.26
N ASP A 26 -12.87 24.99 -56.42
CA ASP A 26 -11.58 25.70 -56.53
C ASP A 26 -10.40 24.95 -55.85
N SER A 27 -10.47 23.61 -55.87
CA SER A 27 -9.47 22.71 -55.30
C SER A 27 -8.98 21.70 -56.34
N SER A 28 -7.86 21.04 -56.06
CA SER A 28 -7.31 19.97 -56.89
C SER A 28 -6.90 18.78 -56.04
N ILE A 29 -6.85 17.59 -56.64
CA ILE A 29 -6.39 16.37 -55.95
C ILE A 29 -4.98 16.58 -55.37
N GLU A 30 -4.07 17.17 -56.14
CA GLU A 30 -2.70 17.47 -55.68
C GLU A 30 -2.68 18.39 -54.45
N LYS A 31 -3.54 19.41 -54.42
CA LYS A 31 -3.64 20.33 -53.28
C LYS A 31 -4.12 19.62 -52.02
N ILE A 32 -5.12 18.74 -52.13
CA ILE A 32 -5.65 17.97 -51.00
C ILE A 32 -4.62 16.96 -50.50
N VAL A 33 -3.96 16.22 -51.41
CA VAL A 33 -2.90 15.28 -51.05
C VAL A 33 -1.74 16.00 -50.36
N HIS A 34 -1.37 17.21 -50.82
CA HIS A 34 -0.33 18.00 -50.18
C HIS A 34 -0.72 18.51 -48.78
N ILE A 35 -1.99 18.90 -48.58
CA ILE A 35 -2.52 19.28 -47.27
C ILE A 35 -2.50 18.08 -46.32
N GLU A 36 -2.98 16.91 -46.78
CA GLU A 36 -2.98 15.68 -45.98
C GLU A 36 -1.56 15.27 -45.57
N HIS A 37 -0.59 15.31 -46.50
CA HIS A 37 0.81 15.03 -46.19
C HIS A 37 1.40 16.03 -45.19
N GLN A 38 1.03 17.31 -45.25
CA GLN A 38 1.45 18.31 -44.27
C GLN A 38 0.84 18.03 -42.89
N GLU A 39 -0.44 17.65 -42.83
CA GLU A 39 -1.10 17.26 -41.58
C GLU A 39 -0.44 16.01 -40.97
N LEU A 40 -0.20 14.97 -41.78
CA LEU A 40 0.50 13.76 -41.33
C LEU A 40 1.90 14.07 -40.81
N ALA A 41 2.69 14.87 -41.53
CA ALA A 41 4.03 15.27 -41.08
C ALA A 41 3.99 16.06 -39.75
N SER A 42 3.01 16.95 -39.58
CA SER A 42 2.80 17.70 -38.33
C SER A 42 2.43 16.76 -37.17
N GLN A 43 1.59 15.76 -37.42
CA GLN A 43 1.23 14.74 -36.44
C GLN A 43 2.42 13.86 -36.07
N GLU A 44 3.23 13.42 -37.03
CA GLU A 44 4.45 12.64 -36.78
C GLU A 44 5.43 13.39 -35.87
N ILE A 45 5.67 14.68 -36.14
CA ILE A 45 6.52 15.53 -35.29
C ILE A 45 5.92 15.65 -33.88
N SER A 46 4.60 15.87 -33.78
CA SER A 46 3.91 15.99 -32.49
C SER A 46 4.00 14.71 -31.66
N ILE A 47 3.80 13.54 -32.29
CA ILE A 47 3.96 12.23 -31.65
C ILE A 47 5.42 12.02 -31.24
N GLY A 48 6.38 12.37 -32.10
CA GLY A 48 7.81 12.32 -31.79
C GLY A 48 8.19 13.18 -30.58
N ASN A 49 7.63 14.38 -30.46
CA ASN A 49 7.82 15.27 -29.33
C ASN A 49 7.20 14.70 -28.04
N CYS A 50 5.99 14.14 -28.11
CA CYS A 50 5.33 13.48 -26.98
C CYS A 50 6.15 12.29 -26.47
N ILE A 51 6.62 11.41 -27.37
CA ILE A 51 7.45 10.25 -27.03
C ILE A 51 8.77 10.70 -26.39
N SER A 52 9.42 11.71 -26.97
CA SER A 52 10.68 12.26 -26.45
C SER A 52 10.50 12.87 -25.06
N SER A 53 9.40 13.60 -24.85
CA SER A 53 9.06 14.20 -23.55
C SER A 53 8.76 13.15 -22.48
N LEU A 54 7.98 12.12 -22.82
CA LEU A 54 7.71 11.01 -21.92
C LEU A 54 8.98 10.24 -21.57
N ARG A 55 9.88 10.04 -22.54
CA ARG A 55 11.16 9.38 -22.32
C ARG A 55 12.07 10.19 -21.39
N LEU A 56 12.11 11.51 -21.58
CA LEU A 56 12.80 12.43 -20.68
C LEU A 56 12.25 12.34 -19.25
N ILE A 57 10.94 12.43 -19.07
CA ILE A 57 10.29 12.31 -17.75
C ILE A 57 10.58 10.94 -17.13
N SER A 58 10.55 9.85 -17.92
CA SER A 58 10.85 8.50 -17.43
C SER A 58 12.31 8.28 -17.04
N SER A 59 13.23 9.12 -17.53
CA SER A 59 14.65 9.04 -17.21
C SER A 59 14.99 9.65 -15.86
N TRP A 60 14.10 10.47 -15.29
CA TRP A 60 14.31 11.11 -14.00
C TRP A 60 14.05 10.15 -12.84
N ASP A 61 14.78 10.32 -11.74
CA ASP A 61 14.47 9.60 -10.51
C ASP A 61 13.19 10.18 -9.88
N TRP A 62 12.09 9.48 -10.12
CA TRP A 62 10.79 9.82 -9.56
C TRP A 62 10.81 9.92 -8.02
N LYS A 63 11.66 9.14 -7.34
CA LYS A 63 11.74 9.14 -5.87
C LYS A 63 12.24 10.48 -5.36
N GLU A 64 13.36 10.95 -5.91
CA GLU A 64 13.98 12.22 -5.54
C GLU A 64 13.05 13.40 -5.85
N LEU A 65 12.44 13.41 -7.04
CA LEU A 65 11.49 14.44 -7.43
C LEU A 65 10.29 14.50 -6.49
N PHE A 66 9.73 13.35 -6.15
CA PHE A 66 8.60 13.27 -5.24
C PHE A 66 8.95 13.82 -3.85
N GLU A 67 10.10 13.43 -3.30
CA GLU A 67 10.55 13.90 -1.99
C GLU A 67 10.78 15.43 -1.98
N ASN A 68 11.30 15.99 -3.07
CA ASN A 68 11.51 17.44 -3.21
C ASN A 68 10.21 18.25 -3.34
N LEU A 69 9.19 17.69 -4.00
CA LEU A 69 7.93 18.38 -4.28
C LEU A 69 6.89 18.19 -3.16
N SER A 70 6.94 17.08 -2.42
CA SER A 70 5.94 16.72 -1.42
C SER A 70 5.96 17.66 -0.21
N SER A 71 4.85 18.37 0.03
CA SER A 71 4.65 19.19 1.23
C SER A 71 4.63 18.35 2.51
N VAL A 72 4.13 17.11 2.43
CA VAL A 72 4.13 16.18 3.57
C VAL A 72 5.55 15.77 3.92
N GLU A 73 6.39 15.49 2.92
CA GLU A 73 7.81 15.15 3.11
C GLU A 73 8.55 16.28 3.83
N LYS A 74 8.36 17.53 3.38
CA LYS A 74 8.94 18.74 4.01
C LYS A 74 8.56 18.92 5.48
N ILE A 75 7.40 18.40 5.90
CA ILE A 75 6.97 18.42 7.31
C ILE A 75 7.64 17.27 8.07
N LEU A 76 7.65 16.06 7.51
CA LEU A 76 8.19 14.87 8.19
C LEU A 76 9.71 14.91 8.36
N ILE A 77 10.44 15.56 7.45
CA ILE A 77 11.89 15.82 7.58
C ILE A 77 12.22 16.63 8.84
N GLN A 78 11.29 17.42 9.38
CA GLN A 78 11.49 18.20 10.61
C GLN A 78 11.38 17.36 11.89
N ASP A 79 11.42 16.03 11.76
CA ASP A 79 11.36 15.07 12.86
C ASP A 79 12.38 15.39 13.96
N PRO A 80 11.96 15.58 15.23
CA PRO A 80 12.87 15.94 16.33
C PRO A 80 13.97 14.90 16.59
N SER A 81 13.72 13.63 16.25
CA SER A 81 14.71 12.56 16.42
C SER A 81 15.73 12.48 15.27
N ASN A 82 15.54 13.24 14.19
CA ASN A 82 16.31 13.17 12.93
C ASN A 82 16.35 11.79 12.25
N ILE A 83 15.69 10.77 12.79
CA ILE A 83 15.70 9.39 12.27
C ILE A 83 14.99 9.31 10.92
N TYR A 84 13.91 10.07 10.73
CA TYR A 84 13.11 10.04 9.50
C TYR A 84 13.94 10.30 8.24
N ILE A 85 14.91 11.21 8.32
CA ILE A 85 15.77 11.59 7.19
C ILE A 85 16.59 10.39 6.71
N TYR A 86 17.06 9.57 7.64
CA TYR A 86 17.87 8.38 7.39
C TYR A 86 17.03 7.12 7.08
N GLN A 87 15.71 7.24 6.91
CA GLN A 87 14.86 6.09 6.55
C GLN A 87 14.84 5.85 5.04
N ASP A 88 14.67 4.58 4.64
CA ASP A 88 14.54 4.23 3.23
C ASP A 88 13.24 4.77 2.60
N PHE A 89 13.23 4.88 1.28
CA PHE A 89 12.09 5.41 0.54
C PHE A 89 10.79 4.64 0.83
N GLU A 90 10.87 3.32 0.99
CA GLU A 90 9.70 2.48 1.28
C GLU A 90 9.11 2.78 2.66
N THR A 91 9.95 3.01 3.67
CA THR A 91 9.53 3.44 5.01
C THR A 91 8.89 4.81 5.00
N LYS A 92 9.52 5.78 4.35
CA LYS A 92 8.96 7.13 4.18
C LYS A 92 7.60 7.07 3.49
N ASN A 93 7.50 6.28 2.41
CA ASN A 93 6.27 6.07 1.66
C ASN A 93 5.19 5.37 2.49
N HIS A 94 5.56 4.41 3.33
CA HIS A 94 4.63 3.76 4.25
C HIS A 94 4.01 4.77 5.23
N TYR A 95 4.81 5.66 5.81
CA TYR A 95 4.30 6.73 6.70
C TYR A 95 3.38 7.70 5.96
N ARG A 96 3.76 8.11 4.74
CA ARG A 96 2.91 8.96 3.88
C ARG A 96 1.57 8.30 3.57
N LYS A 97 1.56 7.00 3.24
CA LYS A 97 0.32 6.22 3.02
C LYS A 97 -0.54 6.10 4.27
N GLU A 98 0.06 5.89 5.44
CA GLU A 98 -0.70 5.87 6.70
C GLU A 98 -1.33 7.22 7.01
N LEU A 99 -0.62 8.33 6.78
CA LEU A 99 -1.19 9.67 6.89
C LEU A 99 -2.33 9.91 5.89
N GLN A 100 -2.19 9.45 4.65
CA GLN A 100 -3.26 9.50 3.64
C GLN A 100 -4.50 8.73 4.11
N LYS A 101 -4.34 7.52 4.66
CA LYS A 101 -5.46 6.74 5.21
C LYS A 101 -6.15 7.48 6.35
N LEU A 102 -5.37 8.09 7.26
CA LEU A 102 -5.91 8.91 8.36
C LEU A 102 -6.66 10.14 7.82
N SER A 103 -6.05 10.88 6.91
CA SER A 103 -6.63 12.04 6.24
C SER A 103 -7.98 11.70 5.60
N LYS A 104 -8.05 10.62 4.80
CA LYS A 104 -9.28 10.16 4.16
C LYS A 104 -10.34 9.69 5.18
N LYS A 105 -9.92 9.00 6.25
CA LYS A 105 -10.83 8.47 7.27
C LYS A 105 -11.47 9.58 8.11
N TYR A 106 -10.75 10.66 8.41
CA TYR A 106 -11.20 11.74 9.29
C TYR A 106 -11.57 13.03 8.54
N GLY A 107 -11.46 13.06 7.21
CA GLY A 107 -11.84 14.22 6.39
C GLY A 107 -10.94 15.44 6.57
N VAL A 108 -9.66 15.24 6.91
CA VAL A 108 -8.67 16.32 7.09
C VAL A 108 -7.62 16.27 5.98
N SER A 109 -6.87 17.35 5.75
CA SER A 109 -5.77 17.30 4.76
C SER A 109 -4.60 16.43 5.25
N GLU A 110 -3.87 15.82 4.31
CA GLU A 110 -2.66 15.04 4.62
C GLU A 110 -1.59 15.91 5.32
N THR A 111 -1.44 17.15 4.87
CA THR A 111 -0.54 18.14 5.47
C THR A 111 -0.93 18.48 6.92
N TYR A 112 -2.23 18.59 7.21
CA TYR A 112 -2.70 18.82 8.57
C TYR A 112 -2.40 17.63 9.48
N ALA A 113 -2.65 16.40 9.01
CA ALA A 113 -2.31 15.19 9.76
C ALA A 113 -0.80 15.08 10.02
N ALA A 114 0.02 15.43 9.02
CA ALA A 114 1.48 15.47 9.15
C ALA A 114 1.93 16.50 10.20
N LEU A 115 1.39 17.73 10.17
CA LEU A 115 1.68 18.77 11.16
C LEU A 115 1.30 18.32 12.57
N LYS A 116 0.14 17.68 12.75
CA LYS A 116 -0.26 17.15 14.06
C LYS A 116 0.65 16.02 14.56
N SER A 117 1.16 15.18 13.67
CA SER A 117 2.15 14.15 14.04
C SER A 117 3.47 14.78 14.51
N LEU A 118 3.93 15.83 13.83
CA LEU A 118 5.12 16.58 14.19
C LEU A 118 4.96 17.33 15.53
N GLU A 119 3.82 17.99 15.75
CA GLU A 119 3.51 18.65 17.03
C GLU A 119 3.52 17.66 18.20
N CYS A 120 3.04 16.43 18.01
CA CYS A 120 3.10 15.39 19.04
C CYS A 120 4.55 14.97 19.35
N ALA A 121 5.37 14.77 18.33
CA ALA A 121 6.78 14.42 18.50
C ALA A 121 7.58 15.54 19.18
N LYS A 122 7.36 16.80 18.77
CA LYS A 122 8.02 17.98 19.38
C LYS A 122 7.67 18.12 20.86
N LYS A 123 6.38 18.05 21.20
CA LYS A 123 5.93 18.16 22.59
C LYS A 123 6.60 17.13 23.51
N ASN A 124 6.70 15.88 23.06
CA ASN A 124 7.31 14.82 23.86
C ASN A 124 8.84 14.91 23.91
N THR A 125 9.46 15.67 23.02
CA THR A 125 10.88 16.06 23.13
C THR A 125 11.08 17.09 24.24
N GLU A 126 10.18 18.07 24.35
CA GLU A 126 10.19 19.10 25.41
C GLU A 126 9.94 18.47 26.80
N ASP A 127 9.06 17.47 26.87
CA ASP A 127 8.73 16.73 28.10
C ASP A 127 9.81 15.69 28.52
N ASN A 128 10.99 15.65 27.85
CA ASN A 128 12.11 14.72 28.10
C ASN A 128 11.73 13.23 28.08
N SER A 129 10.65 12.86 27.39
CA SER A 129 10.18 11.47 27.33
C SER A 129 11.05 10.54 26.47
N GLY A 130 12.00 11.10 25.72
CA GLY A 130 13.00 10.37 24.94
C GLY A 130 12.44 9.57 23.76
N TYR A 131 13.29 8.75 23.15
CA TYR A 131 12.89 7.79 22.11
C TYR A 131 12.06 6.66 22.72
N PRO A 132 10.99 6.16 22.07
CA PRO A 132 10.54 6.44 20.70
C PRO A 132 9.54 7.60 20.56
N SER A 133 9.16 8.26 21.65
CA SER A 133 8.08 9.26 21.68
C SER A 133 8.44 10.58 20.99
N ASN A 134 9.73 10.84 20.74
CA ASN A 134 10.24 12.00 20.02
C ASN A 134 10.31 11.83 18.49
N HIS A 135 9.91 10.66 17.95
CA HIS A 135 9.93 10.38 16.51
C HIS A 135 8.52 10.47 15.89
N VAL A 136 8.38 11.09 14.72
CA VAL A 136 7.10 11.22 14.00
C VAL A 136 6.45 9.87 13.67
N GLY A 137 7.25 8.85 13.30
CA GLY A 137 6.75 7.51 12.95
C GLY A 137 6.02 6.80 14.11
N TYR A 138 6.35 7.15 15.36
CA TYR A 138 5.68 6.62 16.55
C TYR A 138 4.19 7.01 16.60
N TYR A 139 3.85 8.20 16.11
CA TYR A 139 2.47 8.70 16.07
C TYR A 139 1.72 8.34 14.79
N ILE A 140 2.44 8.09 13.69
CA ILE A 140 1.82 7.75 12.41
C ILE A 140 1.42 6.26 12.38
N TYR A 141 2.34 5.39 12.78
CA TYR A 141 2.18 3.93 12.69
C TYR A 141 2.30 3.23 14.05
N GLY A 142 3.10 3.77 14.97
CA GLY A 142 3.38 3.13 16.27
C GLY A 142 2.27 3.24 17.32
N ARG A 143 2.62 2.92 18.56
CA ARG A 143 1.71 2.94 19.73
C ARG A 143 1.06 4.32 19.97
N GLY A 144 1.74 5.41 19.58
CA GLY A 144 1.25 6.78 19.68
C GLY A 144 0.12 7.15 18.70
N LYS A 145 -0.30 6.24 17.81
CA LYS A 145 -1.33 6.53 16.78
C LYS A 145 -2.65 7.06 17.35
N HIS A 146 -3.08 6.52 18.48
CA HIS A 146 -4.30 6.97 19.14
C HIS A 146 -4.21 8.45 19.60
N ILE A 147 -3.02 8.90 20.02
CA ILE A 147 -2.77 10.29 20.43
C ILE A 147 -2.92 11.23 19.23
N LEU A 148 -2.36 10.85 18.08
CA LEU A 148 -2.51 11.60 16.83
C LEU A 148 -3.98 11.71 16.41
N VAL A 149 -4.70 10.59 16.42
CA VAL A 149 -6.13 10.56 16.08
C VAL A 149 -6.95 11.46 17.00
N ASN A 150 -6.63 11.45 18.31
CA ASN A 150 -7.28 12.31 19.29
C ASN A 150 -7.06 13.79 18.99
N LYS A 151 -5.84 14.18 18.60
CA LYS A 151 -5.54 15.55 18.17
C LYS A 151 -6.24 15.95 16.88
N ILE A 152 -6.37 15.03 15.92
CA ILE A 152 -7.03 15.28 14.63
C ILE A 152 -8.54 15.42 14.80
N THR A 153 -9.16 14.56 15.62
CA THR A 153 -10.63 14.45 15.73
C THR A 153 -11.19 15.26 16.90
N GLY A 154 -10.36 15.66 17.87
CA GLY A 154 -10.79 16.30 19.12
C GLY A 154 -11.57 15.37 20.07
N LYS A 155 -11.70 14.09 19.73
CA LYS A 155 -12.39 13.07 20.53
C LYS A 155 -11.37 12.20 21.26
N LYS A 156 -11.66 11.85 22.51
CA LYS A 156 -10.84 10.87 23.25
C LYS A 156 -11.15 9.46 22.73
N GLN A 157 -10.39 8.98 21.75
CA GLN A 157 -10.27 7.55 21.50
C GLN A 157 -9.37 6.96 22.58
N LYS A 158 -9.85 5.89 23.22
CA LYS A 158 -9.02 5.07 24.10
C LYS A 158 -8.04 4.30 23.23
N GLU A 159 -6.84 4.10 23.78
CA GLU A 159 -5.90 3.15 23.22
C GLU A 159 -6.55 1.77 23.27
N ASN A 160 -6.85 1.20 22.10
CA ASN A 160 -7.25 -0.21 22.01
C ASN A 160 -5.98 -1.06 22.14
N PHE A 161 -5.30 -0.97 23.29
CA PHE A 161 -4.17 -1.83 23.61
C PHE A 161 -4.71 -3.12 24.21
N THR A 162 -5.29 -3.95 23.36
CA THR A 162 -5.48 -5.35 23.72
C THR A 162 -4.13 -6.04 23.52
N PRO A 163 -3.50 -6.58 24.58
CA PRO A 163 -2.19 -7.19 24.43
C PRO A 163 -2.33 -8.37 23.45
N PRO A 164 -1.50 -8.43 22.39
CA PRO A 164 -1.58 -9.51 21.39
C PRO A 164 -1.45 -10.90 22.04
N LEU A 165 -0.79 -10.95 23.21
CA LEU A 165 -0.63 -12.15 24.03
C LEU A 165 -1.96 -12.78 24.45
N PHE A 166 -2.96 -11.98 24.85
CA PHE A 166 -4.25 -12.54 25.32
C PHE A 166 -5.03 -13.18 24.17
N TYR A 167 -5.03 -12.56 23.00
CA TYR A 167 -5.67 -13.14 21.81
C TYR A 167 -4.98 -14.41 21.31
N TYR A 168 -3.70 -14.59 21.58
CA TYR A 168 -2.95 -15.79 21.21
C TYR A 168 -3.13 -16.92 22.23
N ILE A 169 -3.01 -16.62 23.54
CA ILE A 169 -3.06 -17.63 24.60
C ILE A 169 -4.47 -18.16 24.84
N TYR A 170 -5.49 -17.31 24.76
CA TYR A 170 -6.87 -17.68 25.05
C TYR A 170 -7.42 -18.81 24.16
N PRO A 171 -7.32 -18.76 22.82
CA PRO A 171 -7.80 -19.85 21.97
C PRO A 171 -6.97 -21.14 22.15
N ILE A 172 -5.67 -21.04 22.49
CA ILE A 172 -4.85 -22.22 22.81
C ILE A 172 -5.39 -22.91 24.05
N LEU A 173 -5.66 -22.16 25.13
CA LEU A 173 -6.20 -22.73 26.37
C LEU A 173 -7.58 -23.37 26.15
N ILE A 174 -8.47 -22.71 25.41
CA ILE A 174 -9.80 -23.24 25.09
C ILE A 174 -9.69 -24.54 24.29
N LEU A 175 -8.87 -24.55 23.23
CA LEU A 175 -8.75 -25.72 22.37
C LEU A 175 -8.12 -26.89 23.12
N SER A 176 -7.09 -26.63 23.92
CA SER A 176 -6.44 -27.64 24.78
C SER A 176 -7.41 -28.22 25.79
N PHE A 177 -8.21 -27.36 26.43
CA PHE A 177 -9.24 -27.77 27.37
C PHE A 177 -10.32 -28.60 26.70
N LEU A 178 -10.83 -28.19 25.54
CA LEU A 178 -11.85 -28.93 24.79
C LEU A 178 -11.36 -30.31 24.38
N ILE A 179 -10.16 -30.40 23.81
CA ILE A 179 -9.56 -31.68 23.41
C ILE A 179 -9.45 -32.60 24.63
N SER A 180 -8.82 -32.11 25.71
CA SER A 180 -8.66 -32.91 26.92
C SER A 180 -10.00 -33.33 27.55
N TYR A 181 -11.00 -32.44 27.53
CA TYR A 181 -12.34 -32.70 28.02
C TYR A 181 -13.07 -33.78 27.19
N PHE A 182 -13.01 -33.72 25.86
CA PHE A 182 -13.61 -34.75 25.01
C PHE A 182 -12.96 -36.12 25.18
N LEU A 183 -11.63 -36.18 25.33
CA LEU A 183 -10.93 -37.43 25.66
C LEU A 183 -11.36 -37.98 27.03
N SER A 184 -11.49 -37.10 28.03
CA SER A 184 -11.96 -37.47 29.37
C SER A 184 -13.39 -38.04 29.36
N LEU A 185 -14.31 -37.40 28.62
CA LEU A 185 -15.67 -37.90 28.43
C LEU A 185 -15.70 -39.25 27.71
N TYR A 186 -14.84 -39.46 26.72
CA TYR A 186 -14.76 -40.74 26.02
C TYR A 186 -14.38 -41.88 26.98
N ILE A 187 -13.34 -41.69 27.79
CA ILE A 187 -12.92 -42.69 28.80
C ILE A 187 -14.00 -42.92 29.86
N TYR A 188 -14.69 -41.87 30.30
CA TYR A 188 -15.78 -42.00 31.26
C TYR A 188 -16.91 -42.90 30.73
N ASN A 189 -17.27 -42.77 29.46
CA ASN A 189 -18.30 -43.61 28.84
C ASN A 189 -17.89 -45.08 28.68
N VAL A 190 -16.58 -45.37 28.57
CA VAL A 190 -16.07 -46.74 28.41
C VAL A 190 -15.91 -47.44 29.76
N GLU A 191 -15.31 -46.78 30.75
CA GLU A 191 -14.97 -47.44 32.03
C GLU A 191 -15.95 -47.13 33.18
N GLY A 192 -16.78 -46.10 33.05
CA GLY A 192 -17.78 -45.71 34.05
C GLY A 192 -17.21 -45.16 35.37
N LYS A 193 -15.89 -45.01 35.49
CA LYS A 193 -15.21 -44.54 36.71
C LYS A 193 -14.67 -43.12 36.52
N THR A 194 -15.10 -42.22 37.40
CA THR A 194 -14.69 -40.80 37.39
C THR A 194 -13.18 -40.61 37.60
N VAL A 195 -12.52 -41.50 38.35
CA VAL A 195 -11.08 -41.43 38.64
C VAL A 195 -10.24 -41.51 37.37
N TYR A 196 -10.54 -42.44 36.46
CA TYR A 196 -9.81 -42.60 35.20
C TYR A 196 -10.06 -41.45 34.22
N ALA A 197 -11.28 -40.89 34.23
CA ALA A 197 -11.61 -39.71 33.44
C ALA A 197 -10.80 -38.47 33.87
N VAL A 198 -10.69 -38.22 35.18
CA VAL A 198 -9.90 -37.09 35.73
C VAL A 198 -8.40 -37.28 35.47
N LEU A 199 -7.89 -38.50 35.66
CA LEU A 199 -6.48 -38.80 35.40
C LEU A 199 -6.13 -38.57 33.93
N THR A 200 -7.00 -39.03 33.02
CA THR A 200 -6.84 -38.83 31.56
C THR A 200 -6.86 -37.35 31.21
N PHE A 201 -7.74 -36.54 31.81
CA PHE A 201 -7.80 -35.10 31.55
C PHE A 201 -6.47 -34.41 31.89
N ILE A 202 -5.88 -34.73 33.04
CA ILE A 202 -4.62 -34.11 33.47
C ILE A 202 -3.47 -34.54 32.56
N LEU A 203 -3.38 -35.84 32.24
CA LEU A 203 -2.30 -36.36 31.38
C LEU A 203 -2.42 -35.89 29.94
N ALA A 204 -3.63 -35.86 29.39
CA ALA A 204 -3.90 -35.48 28.00
C ALA A 204 -3.80 -33.97 27.75
N PHE A 205 -3.81 -33.15 28.81
CA PHE A 205 -3.72 -31.70 28.66
C PHE A 205 -2.40 -31.26 28.00
N ILE A 206 -1.29 -31.91 28.35
CA ILE A 206 0.04 -31.60 27.78
C ILE A 206 0.08 -31.84 26.26
N PRO A 207 -0.20 -33.05 25.73
CA PRO A 207 -0.21 -33.27 24.29
C PRO A 207 -1.32 -32.49 23.57
N ALA A 208 -2.46 -32.24 24.23
CA ALA A 208 -3.51 -31.39 23.68
C ALA A 208 -3.05 -29.93 23.49
N ALA A 209 -2.20 -29.42 24.39
CA ALA A 209 -1.61 -28.10 24.26
C ALA A 209 -0.68 -27.99 23.06
N ASP A 210 0.18 -28.99 22.82
CA ASP A 210 1.08 -28.99 21.65
C ASP A 210 0.31 -28.98 20.33
N VAL A 211 -0.74 -29.81 20.22
CA VAL A 211 -1.64 -29.83 19.05
C VAL A 211 -2.30 -28.46 18.88
N SER A 212 -2.79 -27.87 19.97
CA SER A 212 -3.45 -26.57 19.94
C SER A 212 -2.51 -25.45 19.50
N ILE A 213 -1.28 -25.43 20.01
CA ILE A 213 -0.25 -24.46 19.61
C ILE A 213 0.02 -24.58 18.10
N SER A 214 0.18 -25.79 17.57
CA SER A 214 0.44 -26.00 16.15
C SER A 214 -0.71 -25.50 15.25
N ILE A 215 -1.96 -25.76 15.65
CA ILE A 215 -3.14 -25.29 14.92
C ILE A 215 -3.24 -23.77 14.98
N ILE A 216 -3.17 -23.18 16.18
CA ILE A 216 -3.28 -21.73 16.36
C ILE A 216 -2.14 -20.99 15.66
N ASN A 217 -0.91 -21.53 15.69
CA ASN A 217 0.22 -20.93 14.98
C ASN A 217 0.00 -20.92 13.46
N ASN A 218 -0.46 -22.03 12.88
CA ASN A 218 -0.76 -22.10 11.45
C ASN A 218 -1.89 -21.14 11.04
N ILE A 219 -2.90 -20.96 11.88
CA ILE A 219 -3.99 -20.02 11.65
C ILE A 219 -3.47 -18.58 11.77
N ALA A 220 -2.71 -18.27 12.83
CA ALA A 220 -2.16 -16.94 13.06
C ALA A 220 -1.25 -16.50 11.90
N LEU A 221 -0.38 -17.37 11.41
CA LEU A 221 0.50 -17.08 10.26
C LEU A 221 -0.27 -16.79 8.96
N LYS A 222 -1.49 -17.32 8.81
CA LYS A 222 -2.34 -17.06 7.63
C LYS A 222 -3.20 -15.81 7.76
N ILE A 223 -3.63 -15.48 8.98
CA ILE A 223 -4.56 -14.36 9.23
C ILE A 223 -3.79 -13.06 9.48
N THR A 224 -2.66 -13.13 10.18
CA THR A 224 -1.90 -11.94 10.58
C THR A 224 -0.99 -11.50 9.43
N PRO A 225 -1.23 -10.33 8.81
CA PRO A 225 -0.32 -9.82 7.80
C PRO A 225 1.05 -9.54 8.42
N PRO A 226 2.16 -9.68 7.67
CA PRO A 226 3.47 -9.33 8.17
C PRO A 226 3.52 -7.85 8.56
N ASP A 227 4.03 -7.56 9.75
CA ASP A 227 4.18 -6.18 10.21
C ASP A 227 5.26 -5.47 9.40
N PHE A 228 4.99 -4.22 9.04
CA PHE A 228 5.95 -3.39 8.34
C PHE A 228 7.05 -2.97 9.31
N LEU A 229 8.29 -3.36 9.03
CA LEU A 229 9.46 -2.95 9.79
C LEU A 229 10.10 -1.74 9.12
N PRO A 230 10.09 -0.55 9.77
CA PRO A 230 10.81 0.63 9.28
C PRO A 230 12.30 0.34 9.12
N LYS A 231 12.86 0.72 7.97
CA LYS A 231 14.26 0.48 7.60
C LYS A 231 15.01 1.80 7.44
N LEU A 232 16.30 1.77 7.73
CA LEU A 232 17.21 2.88 7.49
C LEU A 232 17.87 2.75 6.10
N GLU A 233 18.06 3.88 5.43
CA GLU A 233 18.79 4.01 4.18
C GLU A 233 20.29 4.14 4.50
N LEU A 234 20.98 3.00 4.64
CA LEU A 234 22.42 2.97 4.91
C LEU A 234 23.24 3.09 3.62
N LYS A 235 23.03 4.15 2.83
CA LYS A 235 23.77 4.40 1.58
C LYS A 235 25.28 4.55 1.82
N ASP A 236 25.66 5.18 2.93
CA ASP A 236 27.06 5.49 3.29
C ASP A 236 27.69 4.47 4.26
N GLY A 237 27.03 3.34 4.51
CA GLY A 237 27.48 2.31 5.46
C GLY A 237 26.86 2.42 6.84
N ILE A 238 27.30 1.57 7.78
CA ILE A 238 26.83 1.57 9.18
C ILE A 238 27.56 2.72 9.91
N PRO A 239 26.85 3.66 10.55
CA PRO A 239 27.49 4.68 11.38
C PRO A 239 28.26 3.99 12.52
N SER A 240 29.57 4.21 12.57
CA SER A 240 30.51 3.71 13.58
C SER A 240 30.36 4.40 14.94
#